data_AF-F4WPS8-F1
#
_entry.id   AF-F4WPS8-F1
#
_cell.length_a   1.000
_cell.length_b   1.000
_cell.length_c   1.000
_cell.angle_alpha   90.00
_cell.angle_beta   90.00
_cell.angle_gamma   90.00
#
_symmetry.space_group_name_H-M   'P 1'
#
loop_
_entity.id
_entity.type
_entity.pdbx_description
1 polymer ?
#
loop_
_entity_poly.entity_id
_entity_poly.type
_entity_poly.pdbx_seq_one_letter_code
_entity_poly.pdbx_strand_id
1 'polypeptide(L)'
;MSVKRGNDCHIEIKFVPNRDIQTLMNNVVALVLNVPLSFIGIDETNACNNIYNANGSKVDCPLKKDEQYVYKNSFSVLSMYPKISLIVHYALREGNDNVICFEIPAKITK
;
A
#
# COMPACT_ATOMS: atom_id res chain seq x y z
N MET A 1 1.38 13.12 8.60
CA MET A 1 0.31 12.36 9.29
C MET A 1 0.83 11.78 10.60
N SER A 2 0.03 11.68 11.67
CA SER A 2 0.41 11.00 12.92
C SER A 2 -0.28 9.65 13.03
N VAL A 3 0.47 8.60 13.34
CA VAL A 3 -0.04 7.22 13.42
C VAL A 3 0.27 6.63 14.78
N LYS A 4 -0.75 6.18 15.50
CA LYS A 4 -0.59 5.58 16.83
C LYS A 4 -0.18 4.12 16.70
N ARG A 5 0.68 3.70 17.63
CA ARG A 5 1.07 2.29 17.75
C ARG A 5 -0.08 1.47 18.32
N GLY A 6 -0.19 0.22 17.88
CA GLY A 6 -1.30 -0.67 18.22
C GLY A 6 -2.60 -0.37 17.47
N ASN A 7 -2.58 0.58 16.52
CA ASN A 7 -3.74 0.89 15.69
C ASN A 7 -3.54 0.39 14.26
N ASP A 8 -4.67 0.12 13.60
CA ASP A 8 -4.71 -0.18 12.18
C ASP A 8 -4.70 1.10 11.35
N CYS A 9 -3.90 1.08 10.28
CA CYS A 9 -3.97 2.05 9.21
C CYS A 9 -4.82 1.48 8.09
N HIS A 10 -5.69 2.32 7.53
CA HIS A 10 -6.49 1.98 6.35
C HIS A 10 -6.02 2.84 5.19
N ILE A 11 -5.85 2.20 4.03
CA ILE A 11 -5.50 2.88 2.79
C ILE A 11 -6.56 2.58 1.74
N GLU A 12 -6.98 3.62 1.04
CA GLU A 12 -7.87 3.53 -0.12
C GLU A 12 -7.28 4.34 -1.26
N ILE A 13 -7.08 3.70 -2.42
CA ILE A 13 -6.50 4.33 -3.60
C ILE A 13 -7.41 4.05 -4.78
N LYS A 14 -7.87 5.12 -5.44
CA LYS A 14 -8.57 5.03 -6.72
C LYS A 14 -7.56 5.18 -7.84
N PHE A 15 -7.55 4.25 -8.79
CA PHE A 15 -6.61 4.27 -9.90
C PHE A 15 -7.22 3.70 -11.17
N VAL A 16 -6.62 4.07 -12.30
CA VAL A 16 -6.93 3.57 -13.63
C VAL A 16 -5.61 3.08 -14.23
N PRO A 17 -5.43 1.78 -14.46
CA PRO A 17 -4.17 1.28 -15.01
C PRO A 17 -4.09 1.63 -16.50
N ASN A 18 -2.92 2.02 -16.96
CA ASN A 18 -2.66 2.38 -18.36
C ASN A 18 -2.35 1.16 -19.26
N ARG A 19 -2.37 -0.04 -18.70
CA ARG A 19 -2.17 -1.34 -19.35
C ARG A 19 -2.89 -2.43 -18.55
N ASP A 20 -3.08 -3.59 -19.15
CA ASP A 20 -3.57 -4.76 -18.42
C ASP A 20 -2.55 -5.17 -17.34
N ILE A 21 -3.04 -5.48 -16.14
CA ILE A 21 -2.26 -5.91 -14.98
C ILE A 21 -2.66 -7.34 -14.64
N GLN A 22 -1.76 -8.30 -14.80
CA GLN A 22 -1.99 -9.72 -14.55
C GLN A 22 -1.78 -10.09 -13.08
N THR A 23 -0.84 -9.44 -12.41
CA THR A 23 -0.54 -9.63 -11.00
C THR A 23 -0.24 -8.30 -10.34
N LEU A 24 -0.50 -8.20 -9.04
CA LEU A 24 -0.28 -6.97 -8.29
C LEU A 24 0.25 -7.32 -6.91
N MET A 25 1.38 -6.72 -6.55
CA MET A 25 2.04 -6.90 -5.27
C MET A 25 2.22 -5.58 -4.56
N ASN A 26 2.11 -5.61 -3.23
CA ASN A 26 2.50 -4.50 -2.39
C ASN A 26 4.03 -4.42 -2.33
N ASN A 27 4.57 -3.22 -2.46
CA ASN A 27 5.95 -2.90 -2.14
C ASN A 27 5.95 -1.68 -1.23
N VAL A 28 6.22 -1.90 0.06
CA VAL A 28 5.99 -0.91 1.12
C VAL A 28 7.22 -0.84 2.03
N VAL A 29 7.90 0.30 1.98
CA VAL A 29 9.13 0.55 2.74
C VAL A 29 9.01 1.89 3.44
N ALA A 30 9.30 1.96 4.75
CA ALA A 30 9.51 3.24 5.42
C ALA A 30 10.99 3.62 5.37
N LEU A 31 11.30 4.88 5.10
CA LEU A 31 12.63 5.43 5.32
C LEU A 31 12.65 6.25 6.61
N VAL A 32 13.59 5.89 7.49
CA VAL A 32 13.89 6.57 8.75
C VAL A 32 15.34 7.01 8.68
N LEU A 33 15.61 8.32 8.56
CA LEU A 33 16.98 8.84 8.40
C LEU A 33 17.77 8.08 7.31
N ASN A 34 17.11 7.84 6.16
CA ASN A 34 17.63 7.06 5.03
C ASN A 34 17.89 5.56 5.30
N VAL A 35 17.47 5.03 6.45
CA VAL A 35 17.49 3.59 6.74
C VAL A 35 16.12 2.98 6.46
N PRO A 36 16.02 1.88 5.69
CA PRO A 36 14.76 1.20 5.45
C PRO A 36 14.25 0.50 6.72
N LEU A 37 12.98 0.73 7.03
CA LEU A 37 12.20 0.06 8.06
C LEU A 37 11.07 -0.71 7.37
N SER A 38 11.09 -2.03 7.48
CA SER A 38 10.08 -2.92 6.88
C SER A 38 8.81 -2.98 7.73
N PHE A 39 7.66 -2.83 7.09
CA PHE A 39 6.36 -3.11 7.71
C PHE A 39 6.02 -4.60 7.56
N ILE A 40 5.78 -5.27 8.68
CA ILE A 40 5.52 -6.71 8.72
C ILE A 40 4.10 -6.97 8.22
N GLY A 41 3.95 -7.96 7.33
CA GLY A 41 2.65 -8.44 6.87
C GLY A 41 1.98 -7.60 5.79
N ILE A 42 2.68 -6.61 5.23
CA ILE A 42 2.19 -5.82 4.09
C ILE A 42 3.13 -5.82 2.91
N ASP A 43 4.43 -5.64 3.13
CA ASP A 43 5.42 -5.67 2.06
C ASP A 43 5.47 -7.06 1.41
N GLU A 44 5.66 -7.10 0.09
CA GLU A 44 5.71 -8.32 -0.72
C GLU A 44 4.46 -9.23 -0.63
N THR A 45 3.30 -8.66 -0.32
CA THR A 45 2.02 -9.38 -0.27
C THR A 45 1.19 -9.18 -1.54
N ASN A 46 0.37 -10.18 -1.89
CA ASN A 46 -0.55 -10.09 -3.04
C ASN A 46 -1.63 -9.02 -2.80
N ALA A 47 -1.64 -8.00 -3.66
CA ALA A 47 -2.57 -6.87 -3.62
C ALA A 47 -3.84 -7.09 -4.45
N CYS A 48 -3.89 -8.08 -5.36
CA CYS A 48 -5.08 -8.36 -6.18
C CYS A 48 -6.29 -8.75 -5.31
N ASN A 49 -6.04 -9.44 -4.19
CA ASN A 49 -7.04 -9.79 -3.19
C ASN A 49 -7.73 -8.58 -2.51
N ASN A 50 -7.29 -7.37 -2.81
CA ASN A 50 -7.70 -6.12 -2.15
C ASN A 50 -8.20 -5.08 -3.16
N ILE A 51 -8.62 -5.54 -4.36
CA ILE A 51 -9.15 -4.68 -5.42
C ILE A 51 -10.68 -4.74 -5.47
N TYR A 52 -11.26 -3.59 -5.75
CA TYR A 52 -12.69 -3.38 -5.90
C TYR A 52 -12.95 -2.60 -7.18
N ASN A 53 -14.05 -2.90 -7.87
CA ASN A 53 -14.48 -2.11 -9.02
C ASN A 53 -15.19 -0.81 -8.56
N ALA A 54 -15.63 0.01 -9.51
CA ALA A 54 -16.35 1.26 -9.23
C ALA A 54 -17.69 1.06 -8.48
N ASN A 55 -18.32 -0.12 -8.57
CA ASN A 55 -19.57 -0.42 -7.86
C ASN A 55 -19.35 -0.99 -6.44
N GLY A 56 -18.09 -1.13 -6.01
CA GLY A 56 -17.72 -1.62 -4.69
C GLY A 56 -17.67 -3.13 -4.56
N SER A 57 -17.87 -3.89 -5.65
CA SER A 57 -17.68 -5.34 -5.65
C SER A 57 -16.20 -5.68 -5.68
N LYS A 58 -15.82 -6.68 -4.88
CA LYS A 58 -14.47 -7.21 -4.86
C LYS A 58 -14.15 -7.88 -6.21
N VAL A 59 -12.98 -7.58 -6.75
CA VAL A 59 -12.46 -8.18 -7.98
C VAL A 59 -11.04 -8.66 -7.73
N ASP A 60 -10.58 -9.60 -8.54
CA ASP A 60 -9.21 -10.10 -8.52
C ASP A 60 -8.52 -9.72 -9.83
N CYS A 61 -7.21 -9.94 -9.90
CA CYS A 61 -6.48 -9.81 -11.16
C CYS A 61 -6.94 -10.89 -12.17
N PRO A 62 -6.88 -10.64 -13.49
CA PRO A 62 -6.28 -9.47 -14.13
C PRO A 62 -7.15 -8.20 -14.12
N LEU A 63 -6.51 -7.04 -13.94
CA LEU A 63 -7.14 -5.73 -14.07
C LEU A 63 -6.99 -5.21 -15.51
N LYS A 64 -8.03 -4.58 -16.03
CA LYS A 64 -8.08 -4.11 -17.42
C LYS A 64 -7.60 -2.68 -17.57
N LYS A 65 -6.87 -2.42 -18.66
CA LYS A 65 -6.48 -1.08 -19.07
C LYS A 65 -7.70 -0.14 -19.13
N ASP A 66 -7.50 1.10 -18.71
CA ASP A 66 -8.46 2.20 -18.78
C ASP A 66 -9.75 2.00 -17.94
N GLU A 67 -9.81 0.95 -17.11
CA GLU A 67 -10.91 0.74 -16.15
C GLU A 67 -10.58 1.28 -14.75
N GLN A 68 -11.57 1.86 -14.07
CA GLN A 68 -11.36 2.40 -12.72
C GLN A 68 -11.51 1.32 -11.65
N TYR A 69 -10.50 1.22 -10.80
CA TYR A 69 -10.47 0.34 -9.64
C TYR A 69 -10.21 1.12 -8.34
N VAL A 70 -10.53 0.47 -7.23
CA VAL A 70 -10.26 0.94 -5.88
C VAL A 70 -9.47 -0.14 -5.15
N TYR A 71 -8.24 0.17 -4.78
CA TYR A 71 -7.45 -0.65 -3.88
C TYR A 71 -7.75 -0.28 -2.43
N LYS A 72 -8.05 -1.27 -1.57
CA LYS A 72 -8.25 -1.06 -0.14
C LYS A 72 -7.44 -2.04 0.67
N ASN A 73 -6.64 -1.55 1.61
CA ASN A 73 -5.90 -2.42 2.51
C ASN A 73 -5.88 -1.87 3.93
N SER A 74 -5.66 -2.75 4.89
CA SER A 74 -5.49 -2.41 6.29
C SER A 74 -4.30 -3.14 6.89
N PHE A 75 -3.48 -2.44 7.65
CA PHE A 75 -2.30 -3.02 8.31
C PHE A 75 -2.08 -2.40 9.68
N SER A 76 -1.63 -3.24 10.62
CA SER A 76 -1.40 -2.81 12.00
C SER A 76 -0.03 -2.16 12.16
N VAL A 77 0.00 -0.98 12.79
CA VAL A 77 1.27 -0.36 13.22
C VAL A 77 1.66 -0.95 14.56
N LEU A 78 2.50 -1.99 14.51
CA LEU A 78 2.86 -2.78 15.68
C LEU A 78 3.43 -1.93 16.83
N SER A 79 3.09 -2.31 18.06
CA SER A 79 3.55 -1.64 19.28
C SER A 79 5.07 -1.59 19.44
N MET A 80 5.78 -2.54 18.82
CA MET A 80 7.23 -2.62 18.81
C MET A 80 7.91 -1.55 17.95
N TYR A 81 7.18 -0.91 17.03
CA TYR A 81 7.80 0.10 16.16
C TYR A 81 8.25 1.35 16.94
N PRO A 82 9.38 1.96 16.55
CA PRO A 82 9.91 3.13 17.23
C PRO A 82 9.00 4.34 17.01
N LYS A 83 8.96 5.25 17.99
CA LYS A 83 8.28 6.55 17.86
C LYS A 83 9.16 7.50 17.07
N ILE A 84 8.93 7.63 15.77
CA ILE A 84 9.83 8.39 14.90
C ILE A 84 9.07 9.00 13.70
N SER A 85 9.63 10.06 13.15
CA SER A 85 9.22 10.59 11.84
C SER A 85 9.85 9.77 10.73
N LEU A 86 9.07 9.45 9.71
CA LEU A 86 9.48 8.59 8.60
C LEU A 86 8.74 8.98 7.32
N ILE A 87 9.26 8.53 6.18
CA ILE A 87 8.58 8.63 4.88
C ILE A 87 8.19 7.22 4.47
N VAL A 88 6.90 6.95 4.30
CA VAL A 88 6.44 5.66 3.76
C VAL A 88 6.44 5.76 2.25
N HIS A 89 7.23 4.93 1.58
CA HIS A 89 7.12 4.66 0.16
C HIS A 89 6.13 3.52 -0.01
N TYR A 90 5.03 3.81 -0.70
CA TYR A 90 3.97 2.84 -0.94
C TYR A 90 3.83 2.66 -2.45
N ALA A 91 4.05 1.44 -2.92
CA ALA A 91 3.88 1.08 -4.30
C ALA A 91 3.02 -0.18 -4.47
N LEU A 92 2.25 -0.19 -5.55
CA LEU A 92 1.65 -1.40 -6.11
C LEU A 92 2.43 -1.71 -7.39
N ARG A 93 2.99 -2.91 -7.49
CA ARG A 93 3.87 -3.30 -8.60
C ARG A 93 3.43 -4.59 -9.26
N GLU A 94 3.73 -4.70 -10.54
CA GLU A 94 3.71 -5.97 -11.28
C GLU A 94 5.13 -6.28 -11.73
N GLY A 95 5.74 -7.33 -11.17
CA GLY A 95 7.17 -7.57 -11.38
C GLY A 95 8.00 -6.37 -10.90
N ASN A 96 8.70 -5.72 -11.84
CA ASN A 96 9.51 -4.54 -11.55
C ASN A 96 8.83 -3.21 -11.92
N ASP A 97 7.63 -3.25 -12.51
CA ASP A 97 6.92 -2.05 -12.92
C ASP A 97 6.01 -1.54 -11.80
N ASN A 98 6.13 -0.26 -11.46
CA ASN A 98 5.20 0.39 -10.56
C ASN A 98 3.90 0.75 -11.30
N VAL A 99 2.79 0.18 -10.84
CA VAL A 99 1.43 0.57 -11.28
C VAL A 99 1.01 1.85 -10.55
N ILE A 100 1.31 1.92 -9.25
CA ILE A 100 1.11 3.09 -8.40
C ILE A 100 2.36 3.23 -7.52
N CYS A 101 2.85 4.46 -7.31
CA CYS A 101 3.92 4.74 -6.36
C CYS A 101 3.77 6.16 -5.81
N PHE A 102 3.79 6.31 -4.48
CA PHE A 102 3.72 7.59 -3.79
C PHE A 102 4.38 7.53 -2.42
N GLU A 103 4.62 8.72 -1.86
CA GLU A 103 5.28 8.88 -0.57
C GLU A 103 4.32 9.53 0.44
N ILE A 104 4.36 9.05 1.68
CA ILE A 104 3.55 9.57 2.79
C ILE A 104 4.46 9.96 3.95
N PRO A 105 4.64 11.26 4.22
CA PRO A 105 5.29 11.73 5.44
C PRO A 105 4.44 11.38 6.67
N ALA A 106 4.97 10.52 7.54
CA ALA A 106 4.28 10.02 8.72
C ALA A 106 5.13 10.17 9.99
N LYS A 107 4.46 10.15 11.15
CA LYS A 107 5.09 10.12 12.47
C LYS A 107 4.42 9.06 13.31
N ILE A 108 5.19 8.06 13.74
CA ILE A 108 4.72 7.04 14.68
C ILE A 108 4.71 7.65 16.09
N THR A 109 3.57 7.60 16.76
CA THR A 109 3.36 8.17 18.10
C THR A 109 3.02 7.11 19.14
N LYS A 110 2.84 7.54 20.39
CA LYS A 110 2.30 6.68 21.44
C LYS A 110 0.86 6.30 21.11
#